data_AF-A0A537RK47-F1
#
_entry.id   AF-A0A537RK47-F1
#
_cell.length_a   1.000
_cell.length_b   1.000
_cell.length_c   1.000
_cell.angle_alpha   90.00
_cell.angle_beta   90.00
_cell.angle_gamma   90.00
#
_symmetry.space_group_name_H-M   'P 1'
#
loop_
_entity.id
_entity.type
_entity.pdbx_description
1 polymer ?
#
loop_
_entity_poly.entity_id
_entity_poly.type
_entity_poly.pdbx_seq_one_letter_code
_entity_poly.pdbx_strand_id
1 'polypeptide(L)'
;MAETSAAPNAAAPEPIPVVRADYLPVLLVPVLAAAAYPLIGNPTTWVTLTVAALAMGMMIFVIASGLTLVFGLMDVLNFGHGAFIAVGAYLAMTTLIPLAGWMQADSLALNLAALGLAILAAMVGTGILGWAFERVIIMPVYGQHLKQILITTGGLIVAEQLIHVF
;
A
#
# COMPACT_ATOMS: atom_id res chain seq x y z
N MET A 1 -43.39 37.29 -47.07
CA MET A 1 -42.24 36.39 -47.34
C MET A 1 -40.98 37.10 -46.90
N ALA A 2 -40.07 36.36 -46.25
CA ALA A 2 -38.74 36.74 -45.75
C ALA A 2 -38.67 37.35 -44.33
N GLU A 3 -38.89 36.52 -43.31
CA GLU A 3 -38.17 36.66 -42.03
C GLU A 3 -36.78 36.05 -42.21
N THR A 4 -35.75 36.90 -42.23
CA THR A 4 -34.35 36.47 -42.20
C THR A 4 -34.04 35.92 -40.81
N SER A 5 -34.00 34.60 -40.70
CA SER A 5 -33.44 33.87 -39.55
C SER A 5 -31.95 34.18 -39.45
N ALA A 6 -31.58 35.06 -38.52
CA ALA A 6 -30.20 35.28 -38.13
C ALA A 6 -29.76 34.08 -37.28
N ALA A 7 -28.84 33.27 -37.81
CA ALA A 7 -28.25 32.17 -37.08
C ALA A 7 -27.59 32.67 -35.78
N PRO A 8 -27.71 31.94 -34.66
CA PRO A 8 -27.03 32.31 -33.42
C PRO A 8 -25.52 32.33 -33.66
N ASN A 9 -24.89 33.49 -33.41
CA ASN A 9 -23.43 33.65 -33.44
C ASN A 9 -22.79 32.52 -32.64
N ALA A 10 -22.08 31.62 -33.33
CA ALA A 10 -21.25 30.62 -32.70
C ALA A 10 -20.20 31.35 -31.85
N ALA A 11 -20.38 31.32 -30.53
CA ALA A 11 -19.42 31.87 -29.60
C ALA A 11 -18.04 31.25 -29.89
N ALA A 12 -17.02 32.09 -29.99
CA ALA A 12 -15.64 31.64 -30.21
C ALA A 12 -15.27 30.61 -29.12
N PRO A 13 -14.50 29.55 -29.47
CA PRO A 13 -14.08 28.57 -28.49
C PRO A 13 -13.36 29.25 -27.33
N GLU A 14 -13.84 29.02 -26.11
CA GLU A 14 -13.19 29.55 -24.90
C GLU A 14 -11.73 29.04 -24.85
N PRO A 15 -10.73 29.91 -24.64
CA PRO A 15 -9.33 29.50 -24.65
C PRO A 15 -9.05 28.44 -23.58
N ILE A 16 -8.40 27.34 -23.97
CA ILE A 16 -8.02 26.26 -23.04
C ILE A 16 -7.09 26.84 -21.96
N PRO A 17 -7.39 26.65 -20.65
CA PRO A 17 -6.54 27.11 -19.57
C PRO A 17 -5.14 26.48 -19.67
N VAL A 18 -4.12 27.31 -19.86
CA VAL A 18 -2.72 26.86 -19.85
C VAL A 18 -2.28 26.59 -18.41
N VAL A 19 -2.18 25.32 -18.02
CA VAL A 19 -1.57 24.93 -16.74
C VAL A 19 -0.07 25.22 -16.82
N ARG A 20 0.43 26.15 -15.99
CA ARG A 20 1.87 26.41 -15.89
C ARG A 20 2.53 25.18 -15.27
N ALA A 21 3.57 24.65 -15.92
CA ALA A 21 4.34 23.54 -15.35
C ALA A 21 4.99 23.97 -14.03
N ASP A 22 4.62 23.30 -12.94
CA ASP A 22 5.16 23.56 -11.61
C ASP A 22 6.40 22.69 -11.36
N TYR A 23 7.58 23.27 -11.58
CA TYR A 23 8.87 22.58 -11.41
C TYR A 23 9.39 22.64 -9.97
N LEU A 24 8.72 23.38 -9.08
CA LEU A 24 9.14 23.56 -7.70
C LEU A 24 9.35 22.22 -6.97
N PRO A 25 8.46 21.21 -7.06
CA PRO A 25 8.66 19.92 -6.37
C PRO A 25 9.85 19.14 -6.92
N VAL A 26 10.11 19.24 -8.23
CA VAL A 26 11.19 18.52 -8.91
C VAL A 26 12.55 19.10 -8.56
N LEU A 27 12.64 20.44 -8.44
CA LEU A 27 13.86 21.13 -8.03
C LEU A 27 14.17 20.98 -6.54
N LEU A 28 13.15 20.77 -5.70
CA LEU A 28 13.30 20.70 -4.26
C LEU A 28 14.21 19.52 -3.83
N VAL A 29 14.09 18.37 -4.49
CA VAL A 29 14.88 17.16 -4.22
C VAL A 29 16.39 17.37 -4.42
N PRO A 30 16.88 17.78 -5.61
CA PRO A 30 18.31 18.02 -5.83
C PRO A 30 18.83 19.20 -4.99
N VAL A 31 18.02 20.22 -4.74
CA VAL A 31 18.41 21.35 -3.88
C VAL A 31 18.64 20.89 -2.43
N LEU A 32 17.74 20.08 -1.87
CA LEU A 32 17.91 19.50 -0.54
C LEU A 32 19.11 18.56 -0.47
N ALA A 33 19.32 17.72 -1.50
CA ALA A 33 20.49 16.84 -1.57
C ALA A 33 21.80 17.64 -1.59
N ALA A 34 21.87 18.71 -2.39
CA ALA A 34 23.03 19.60 -2.44
C ALA A 34 23.24 20.36 -1.13
N ALA A 35 22.16 20.85 -0.49
CA ALA A 35 22.22 21.51 0.80
C ALA A 35 22.67 20.57 1.93
N ALA A 36 22.35 19.28 1.85
CA ALA A 36 22.76 18.27 2.83
C ALA A 36 24.25 17.90 2.74
N TYR A 37 24.89 18.08 1.58
CA TYR A 37 26.31 17.76 1.37
C TYR A 37 27.26 18.45 2.37
N PRO A 38 27.22 19.79 2.57
CA PRO A 38 28.10 20.46 3.53
C PRO A 38 27.84 20.07 4.99
N LEU A 39 26.63 19.61 5.33
CA LEU A 39 26.29 19.14 6.67
C LEU A 39 26.89 17.75 6.97
N ILE A 40 27.05 16.89 5.96
CA ILE A 40 27.56 15.52 6.10
C ILE A 40 29.08 15.45 5.95
N GLY A 41 29.65 16.23 5.04
CA GLY A 41 31.11 16.34 4.82
C GLY A 41 31.80 15.10 4.21
N ASN A 42 31.19 13.91 4.30
CA ASN A 42 31.69 12.67 3.70
C ASN A 42 30.90 12.28 2.43
N PRO A 43 31.56 12.16 1.25
CA PRO A 43 30.88 11.82 -0.01
C PRO A 43 30.14 10.48 0.00
N THR A 44 30.72 9.44 0.60
CA THR A 44 30.14 8.09 0.63
C THR A 44 28.88 8.07 1.48
N THR A 45 28.94 8.61 2.69
CA THR A 45 27.78 8.71 3.59
C THR A 45 26.67 9.57 2.99
N TRP A 46 27.03 10.68 2.34
CA TRP A 46 26.07 11.55 1.66
C TRP A 46 25.31 10.83 0.54
N VAL A 47 26.01 10.09 -0.32
CA VAL A 47 25.35 9.28 -1.37
C VAL A 47 24.43 8.25 -0.74
N THR A 48 24.91 7.49 0.25
CA THR A 48 24.09 6.44 0.89
C THR A 48 22.83 7.00 1.52
N LEU A 49 22.91 8.11 2.27
CA LEU A 49 21.75 8.73 2.91
C LEU A 49 20.78 9.33 1.89
N THR A 50 21.30 9.95 0.82
CA THR A 50 20.46 10.51 -0.25
C THR A 50 19.70 9.41 -0.97
N VAL A 51 20.36 8.32 -1.33
CA VAL A 51 19.72 7.16 -1.98
C VAL A 51 18.72 6.49 -1.04
N ALA A 52 19.06 6.32 0.24
CA ALA A 52 18.15 5.75 1.23
C ALA A 52 16.89 6.62 1.42
N ALA A 53 17.06 7.94 1.52
CA ALA A 53 15.96 8.88 1.65
C ALA A 53 15.06 8.88 0.39
N LEU A 54 15.66 8.85 -0.81
CA LEU A 54 14.91 8.71 -2.06
C LEU A 54 14.16 7.38 -2.14
N ALA A 55 14.79 6.27 -1.77
CA ALA A 55 14.15 4.96 -1.76
C ALA A 55 12.95 4.93 -0.79
N MET A 56 13.11 5.46 0.41
CA MET A 56 12.02 5.57 1.39
C MET A 56 10.92 6.52 0.89
N GLY A 57 11.29 7.66 0.30
CA GLY A 57 10.36 8.61 -0.30
C GLY A 57 9.55 8.00 -1.44
N MET A 58 10.19 7.23 -2.32
CA MET A 58 9.53 6.49 -3.40
C MET A 58 8.56 5.44 -2.86
N MET A 59 8.94 4.72 -1.80
CA MET A 59 8.04 3.78 -1.13
C MET A 59 6.77 4.48 -0.62
N ILE A 60 6.94 5.59 0.10
CA ILE A 60 5.82 6.39 0.62
C ILE A 60 4.98 6.97 -0.52
N PHE A 61 5.61 7.49 -1.58
CA PHE A 61 4.93 8.01 -2.77
C PHE A 61 4.07 6.93 -3.44
N VAL A 62 4.62 5.73 -3.64
CA VAL A 62 3.87 4.61 -4.22
C VAL A 62 2.68 4.25 -3.34
N ILE A 63 2.85 4.15 -2.02
CA ILE A 63 1.76 3.88 -1.09
C ILE A 63 0.66 4.95 -1.19
N ALA A 64 1.04 6.24 -1.14
CA ALA A 64 0.10 7.35 -1.21
C ALA A 64 -0.64 7.41 -2.57
N SER A 65 0.08 7.21 -3.67
CA SER A 65 -0.50 7.16 -5.02
C SER A 65 -1.44 5.97 -5.18
N GLY A 66 -1.09 4.80 -4.65
CA GLY A 66 -1.91 3.60 -4.68
C GLY A 66 -3.20 3.77 -3.89
N LEU A 67 -3.11 4.36 -2.70
CA LEU A 67 -4.28 4.72 -1.89
C LEU A 67 -5.22 5.68 -2.64
N THR A 68 -4.64 6.71 -3.28
CA THR A 68 -5.39 7.70 -4.07
C THR A 68 -6.07 7.04 -5.28
N LEU A 69 -5.36 6.15 -5.98
CA LEU A 69 -5.90 5.43 -7.14
C LEU A 69 -7.00 4.44 -6.75
N VAL A 70 -6.85 3.71 -5.65
CA VAL A 70 -7.89 2.77 -5.20
C VAL A 70 -9.15 3.52 -4.77
N PHE A 71 -9.01 4.62 -4.03
CA PHE A 71 -10.15 5.49 -3.70
C PHE A 71 -10.74 6.19 -4.93
N GLY A 72 -9.92 6.53 -5.92
CA GLY A 72 -10.37 7.18 -7.15
C GLY A 72 -11.05 6.25 -8.15
N LEU A 73 -10.80 4.93 -8.09
CA LEU A 73 -11.27 3.98 -9.10
C LEU A 73 -12.18 2.86 -8.57
N MET A 74 -12.01 2.38 -7.34
CA MET A 74 -12.66 1.15 -6.87
C MET A 74 -13.67 1.32 -5.73
N ASP A 75 -13.93 2.53 -5.21
CA ASP A 75 -14.92 2.82 -4.13
C ASP A 75 -14.86 1.92 -2.87
N VAL A 76 -13.91 0.98 -2.79
CA VAL A 76 -13.78 -0.01 -1.72
C VAL A 76 -12.30 -0.29 -1.51
N LEU A 77 -11.80 0.13 -0.36
CA LEU A 77 -10.45 -0.14 0.09
C LEU A 77 -10.52 -1.21 1.19
N ASN A 78 -10.09 -2.43 0.90
CA ASN A 78 -10.05 -3.49 1.90
C ASN A 78 -8.76 -3.36 2.73
N PHE A 79 -8.82 -2.60 3.81
CA PHE A 79 -7.73 -2.46 4.78
C PHE A 79 -7.49 -3.71 5.63
N GLY A 80 -8.42 -4.69 5.63
CA GLY A 80 -8.30 -5.94 6.38
C GLY A 80 -7.09 -6.80 5.96
N HIS A 81 -6.56 -6.58 4.76
CA HIS A 81 -5.32 -7.20 4.28
C HIS A 81 -4.16 -7.11 5.29
N GLY A 82 -3.99 -5.95 5.96
CA GLY A 82 -2.92 -5.76 6.95
C GLY A 82 -3.05 -6.70 8.15
N ALA A 83 -4.27 -6.94 8.62
CA ALA A 83 -4.53 -7.90 9.69
C ALA A 83 -4.18 -9.33 9.26
N PHE A 84 -4.51 -9.72 8.03
CA PHE A 84 -4.16 -11.05 7.52
C PHE A 84 -2.65 -11.23 7.36
N ILE A 85 -1.90 -10.19 6.96
CA ILE A 85 -0.43 -10.24 6.95
C ILE A 85 0.08 -10.49 8.37
N ALA A 86 -0.38 -9.72 9.35
CA ALA A 86 0.11 -9.81 10.73
C ALA A 86 -0.15 -11.20 11.32
N VAL A 87 -1.37 -11.74 11.13
CA VAL A 87 -1.70 -13.11 11.54
C VAL A 87 -0.85 -14.13 10.79
N GLY A 88 -0.63 -13.97 9.49
CA GLY A 88 0.23 -14.85 8.70
C GLY A 88 1.68 -14.86 9.19
N ALA A 89 2.23 -13.70 9.53
CA ALA A 89 3.55 -13.57 10.11
C ALA A 89 3.64 -14.26 11.48
N TYR A 90 2.61 -14.10 12.32
CA TYR A 90 2.54 -14.77 13.62
C TYR A 90 2.48 -16.29 13.48
N LEU A 91 1.67 -16.81 12.56
CA LEU A 91 1.58 -18.24 12.26
C LEU A 91 2.89 -18.80 11.70
N ALA A 92 3.53 -18.09 10.78
CA ALA A 92 4.84 -18.47 10.24
C ALA A 92 5.87 -18.53 11.37
N MET A 93 5.93 -17.52 12.23
CA MET A 93 6.89 -17.47 13.35
C MET A 93 6.62 -18.59 14.36
N THR A 94 5.37 -18.80 14.74
CA THR A 94 4.96 -19.88 15.66
C THR A 94 5.34 -21.26 15.11
N THR A 95 5.31 -21.43 13.79
CA THR A 95 5.75 -22.65 13.12
C THR A 95 7.28 -22.75 13.07
N LEU A 96 7.99 -21.64 12.84
CA LEU A 96 9.46 -21.64 12.74
C LEU A 96 10.17 -21.83 14.08
N ILE A 97 9.61 -21.35 15.20
CA ILE A 97 10.22 -21.47 16.54
C ILE A 97 10.59 -22.93 16.89
N PRO A 98 9.68 -23.92 16.83
CA PRO A 98 10.03 -25.31 17.10
C PRO A 98 10.95 -25.92 16.03
N LEU A 99 10.99 -25.35 14.83
CA LEU A 99 11.86 -25.76 13.72
C LEU A 99 13.22 -25.06 13.70
N ALA A 100 13.59 -24.33 14.76
CA ALA A 100 14.87 -23.62 14.83
C ALA A 100 16.08 -24.54 14.58
N GLY A 101 16.02 -25.79 15.06
CA GLY A 101 17.08 -26.78 14.80
C GLY A 101 17.21 -27.18 13.34
N TRP A 102 16.13 -27.11 12.56
CA TRP A 102 16.16 -27.37 11.12
C TRP A 102 16.71 -26.18 10.35
N MET A 103 16.49 -24.94 10.81
CA MET A 103 17.02 -23.73 10.18
C MET A 103 18.51 -23.50 10.44
N GLN A 104 19.05 -24.04 11.53
CA GLN A 104 20.47 -23.95 11.89
C GLN A 104 21.30 -25.13 11.38
N ALA A 105 20.68 -26.05 10.62
CA ALA A 105 21.39 -27.18 10.05
C ALA A 105 22.22 -26.74 8.83
N ASP A 106 23.40 -27.35 8.64
CA ASP A 106 24.25 -27.15 7.45
C ASP A 106 23.64 -27.73 6.15
N SER A 107 22.37 -28.18 6.20
CA SER A 107 21.65 -28.73 5.06
C SER A 107 20.65 -27.72 4.51
N LEU A 108 20.90 -27.28 3.27
CA LEU A 108 19.99 -26.40 2.54
C LEU A 108 18.57 -27.01 2.43
N ALA A 109 18.46 -28.33 2.28
CA ALA A 109 17.18 -29.01 2.15
C ALA A 109 16.34 -28.90 3.44
N LEU A 110 16.96 -28.99 4.62
CA LEU A 110 16.26 -28.84 5.90
C LEU A 110 15.82 -27.39 6.14
N ASN A 111 16.66 -26.42 5.78
CA ASN A 111 16.33 -25.00 5.86
C ASN A 111 15.13 -24.66 4.97
N LEU A 112 15.13 -25.15 3.72
CA LEU A 112 14.02 -24.95 2.78
C LEU A 112 12.75 -25.70 3.21
N ALA A 113 12.86 -26.88 3.82
CA ALA A 113 11.71 -27.59 4.35
C ALA A 113 11.06 -26.84 5.52
N ALA A 114 11.86 -26.29 6.44
CA ALA A 114 11.36 -25.46 7.54
C ALA A 114 10.65 -24.19 7.04
N LEU A 115 11.26 -23.51 6.06
CA LEU A 115 10.65 -22.35 5.41
C LEU A 115 9.35 -22.72 4.68
N GLY A 116 9.36 -23.83 3.94
CA GLY A 116 8.19 -24.33 3.22
C GLY A 116 7.02 -24.65 4.15
N LEU A 117 7.29 -25.28 5.29
CA LEU A 117 6.29 -25.55 6.32
C LEU A 117 5.72 -24.26 6.92
N ALA A 118 6.56 -23.27 7.20
CA ALA A 118 6.12 -21.98 7.71
C ALA A 118 5.23 -21.22 6.71
N ILE A 119 5.61 -21.24 5.42
CA ILE A 119 4.80 -20.66 4.33
C ILE A 119 3.46 -21.37 4.23
N LEU A 120 3.45 -22.71 4.24
CA LEU A 120 2.20 -23.49 4.18
C LEU A 120 1.30 -23.21 5.38
N ALA A 121 1.86 -23.17 6.59
CA ALA A 121 1.09 -22.86 7.80
C ALA A 121 0.46 -21.46 7.74
N ALA A 122 1.23 -20.45 7.29
CA ALA A 122 0.73 -19.11 7.09
C ALA A 122 -0.36 -19.05 6.01
N MET A 123 -0.15 -19.69 4.85
CA MET A 123 -1.14 -19.72 3.76
C MET A 123 -2.44 -20.41 4.17
N VAL A 124 -2.36 -21.58 4.81
CA VAL A 124 -3.54 -22.33 5.24
C VAL A 124 -4.27 -21.58 6.35
N GLY A 125 -3.56 -21.11 7.37
CA GLY A 125 -4.19 -20.42 8.49
C GLY A 125 -4.82 -19.07 8.09
N THR A 126 -4.11 -18.25 7.32
CA THR A 126 -4.67 -16.99 6.80
C THR A 126 -5.77 -17.23 5.76
N GLY A 127 -5.67 -18.29 4.95
CA GLY A 127 -6.70 -18.68 3.99
C GLY A 127 -8.01 -19.10 4.67
N ILE A 128 -7.93 -19.90 5.74
CA ILE A 128 -9.10 -20.28 6.54
C ILE A 128 -9.71 -19.06 7.21
N LEU A 129 -8.87 -18.19 7.81
CA LEU A 129 -9.35 -16.97 8.46
C LEU A 129 -10.00 -16.02 7.45
N GLY A 130 -9.40 -15.85 6.28
CA GLY A 130 -9.95 -15.04 5.19
C GLY A 130 -11.28 -15.58 4.67
N TRP A 131 -11.39 -16.90 4.52
CA TRP A 131 -12.65 -17.54 4.15
C TRP A 131 -13.75 -17.35 5.20
N ALA A 132 -13.42 -17.46 6.49
CA ALA A 132 -14.35 -17.19 7.57
C ALA A 132 -14.78 -15.72 7.60
N PHE A 133 -13.83 -14.79 7.43
CA PHE A 133 -14.10 -13.35 7.35
C PHE A 133 -15.02 -13.01 6.18
N GLU A 134 -14.75 -13.56 5.00
CA GLU A 134 -15.60 -13.39 3.82
C GLU A 134 -17.03 -13.86 4.09
N ARG A 135 -17.18 -15.09 4.60
CA ARG A 135 -18.49 -15.71 4.89
C ARG A 135 -19.31 -14.95 5.94
N VAL A 136 -18.67 -14.52 7.02
CA VAL A 136 -19.36 -13.98 8.21
C VAL A 136 -19.54 -12.47 8.12
N ILE A 137 -18.54 -11.75 7.60
CA ILE A 137 -18.48 -10.29 7.67
C ILE A 137 -18.78 -9.65 6.32
N ILE A 138 -18.24 -10.18 5.22
CA ILE A 138 -18.37 -9.54 3.90
C ILE A 138 -19.66 -9.94 3.18
N MET A 139 -19.99 -11.23 3.10
CA MET A 139 -21.18 -11.73 2.40
C MET A 139 -22.49 -11.03 2.81
N PRO A 140 -22.75 -10.70 4.09
CA PRO A 140 -23.99 -10.03 4.49
C PRO A 140 -24.11 -8.58 4.03
N VAL A 141 -22.99 -7.94 3.66
CA VAL A 141 -22.90 -6.49 3.40
C VAL A 141 -22.67 -6.19 1.91
N TYR A 142 -22.64 -7.25 1.08
CA TYR A 142 -22.41 -7.13 -0.35
C TYR A 142 -23.45 -6.23 -1.03
N GLY A 143 -23.01 -5.32 -1.89
CA GLY A 143 -23.86 -4.35 -2.58
C GLY A 143 -24.03 -3.00 -1.89
N GLN A 144 -23.38 -2.75 -0.74
CA GLN A 144 -23.40 -1.47 -0.02
C GLN A 144 -21.98 -0.94 0.22
N HIS A 145 -21.41 -0.25 -0.78
CA HIS A 145 -20.01 0.19 -0.82
C HIS A 145 -19.54 0.90 0.46
N LEU A 146 -20.33 1.82 1.01
CA LEU A 146 -19.98 2.54 2.24
C LEU A 146 -19.89 1.62 3.47
N LYS A 147 -20.80 0.64 3.59
CA LYS A 147 -20.76 -0.32 4.70
C LYS A 147 -19.61 -1.30 4.56
N GLN A 148 -19.21 -1.61 3.33
CA GLN A 148 -18.06 -2.48 3.06
C GLN A 148 -16.73 -1.81 3.46
N ILE A 149 -16.56 -0.51 3.19
CA ILE A 149 -15.39 0.24 3.69
C ILE A 149 -15.40 0.30 5.23
N LEU A 150 -16.53 0.63 5.85
CA LEU A 150 -16.65 0.74 7.30
C LEU A 150 -16.35 -0.60 8.01
N ILE A 151 -16.85 -1.71 7.47
CA ILE A 151 -16.68 -3.03 8.12
C ILE A 151 -15.27 -3.59 7.93
N THR A 152 -14.62 -3.34 6.79
CA THR A 152 -13.24 -3.77 6.56
C THR A 152 -12.24 -2.93 7.35
N THR A 153 -12.47 -1.62 7.45
CA THR A 153 -11.65 -0.71 8.26
C THR A 153 -11.87 -0.94 9.76
N GLY A 154 -13.12 -1.05 10.20
CA GLY A 154 -13.45 -1.38 11.59
C GLY A 154 -12.95 -2.77 12.00
N GLY A 155 -13.08 -3.76 11.11
CA GLY A 155 -12.55 -5.11 11.32
C GLY A 155 -11.04 -5.13 11.43
N LEU A 156 -10.31 -4.34 10.63
CA LEU A 156 -8.87 -4.15 10.79
C LEU A 156 -8.53 -3.62 12.19
N ILE A 157 -9.19 -2.56 12.65
CA ILE A 157 -8.90 -1.96 13.96
C ILE A 157 -9.12 -2.99 15.08
N VAL A 158 -10.22 -3.73 15.05
CA VAL A 158 -10.49 -4.78 16.05
C VAL A 158 -9.42 -5.87 16.01
N ALA A 159 -9.01 -6.31 14.81
CA ALA A 159 -7.96 -7.30 14.65
C ALA A 159 -6.59 -6.80 15.16
N GLU A 160 -6.24 -5.55 14.87
CA GLU A 160 -5.03 -4.91 15.37
C GLU A 160 -5.03 -4.83 16.91
N GLN A 161 -6.15 -4.43 17.51
CA GLN A 161 -6.28 -4.39 18.97
C GLN A 161 -6.22 -5.79 19.60
N LEU A 162 -6.77 -6.82 18.94
CA LEU A 162 -6.61 -8.20 19.40
C LEU A 162 -5.14 -8.62 19.39
N ILE A 163 -4.39 -8.34 18.32
CA ILE A 163 -2.96 -8.66 18.23
C ILE A 163 -2.14 -7.88 19.26
N HIS A 164 -2.52 -6.64 19.59
CA HIS A 164 -1.78 -5.86 20.59
C HIS A 164 -2.03 -6.35 22.03
N VAL A 165 -3.18 -6.98 22.29
CA VAL A 165 -3.54 -7.51 23.61
C VAL A 165 -2.95 -8.89 23.88
N PHE A 166 -2.77 -9.71 22.84
CA PHE A 166 -2.30 -11.10 22.93
C PHE A 166 -0.85 -11.25 22.49
#